data_AF-A0A1S2M5T6-F1
#
_entry.id   AF-A0A1S2M5T6-F1
#
_cell.length_a   1.000
_cell.length_b   1.000
_cell.length_c   1.000
_cell.angle_alpha   90.00
_cell.angle_beta   90.00
_cell.angle_gamma   90.00
#
_symmetry.space_group_name_H-M   'P 1'
#
loop_
_entity.id
_entity.type
_entity.pdbx_description
1 polymer ?
#
loop_
_entity_poly.entity_id
_entity_poly.type
_entity_poly.pdbx_seq_one_letter_code
_entity_poly.pdbx_strand_id
1 'polypeptide(L)' 'MKYLPYFLSILGFFLTIILYALLGRYINIDWFILSYYGNASADGARFTAEIAWFPLLLAILAGYYGWKLGKRKRS' A
#
# COMPACT_ATOMS: atom_id res chain seq x y z
N MET A 1 -3.40 6.20 -25.05
CA MET A 1 -2.09 6.11 -24.37
C MET A 1 -1.74 4.66 -24.07
N LYS A 2 -0.61 4.14 -24.56
CA LYS A 2 -0.23 2.70 -24.46
C LYS A 2 -0.03 2.22 -23.02
N TYR A 3 0.34 3.12 -22.10
CA TYR A 3 0.75 2.80 -20.73
C TYR A 3 -0.30 3.10 -19.65
N LEU A 4 -1.43 3.72 -20.02
CA LEU A 4 -2.48 4.13 -19.07
C LEU A 4 -2.99 3.00 -18.14
N PRO A 5 -3.20 1.75 -18.61
CA PRO A 5 -3.65 0.67 -17.74
C PRO A 5 -2.62 0.30 -16.67
N TYR A 6 -1.33 0.33 -17.01
CA TYR A 6 -0.25 0.01 -16.07
C TYR A 6 -0.07 1.15 -15.06
N PHE A 7 -0.16 2.39 -15.51
CA PHE A 7 -0.15 3.56 -14.63
C PHE A 7 -1.28 3.50 -13.60
N LEU A 8 -2.53 3.22 -14.04
CA LEU A 8 -3.67 3.08 -13.15
C LEU A 8 -3.51 1.92 -12.16
N SER A 9 -2.87 0.83 -12.57
CA SER A 9 -2.57 -0.30 -11.68
C SER A 9 -1.59 0.06 -10.58
N ILE A 10 -0.46 0.70 -10.97
CA ILE A 10 0.58 1.13 -10.03
C ILE A 10 0.01 2.18 -9.07
N LEU A 11 -0.71 3.16 -9.62
CA LEU A 11 -1.37 4.20 -8.84
C LEU A 11 -2.36 3.59 -7.84
N GLY A 12 -3.24 2.69 -8.28
CA GLY A 12 -4.22 2.04 -7.41
C GLY A 12 -3.55 1.24 -6.28
N PHE A 13 -2.46 0.54 -6.57
CA PHE A 13 -1.69 -0.21 -5.57
C PHE A 13 -1.11 0.72 -4.48
N PHE A 14 -0.31 1.72 -4.88
CA PHE A 14 0.34 2.62 -3.92
C PHE A 14 -0.66 3.51 -3.18
N LEU A 15 -1.69 4.01 -3.87
CA LEU A 15 -2.73 4.81 -3.23
C LEU A 15 -3.46 4.02 -2.14
N THR A 16 -3.74 2.73 -2.39
CA THR A 16 -4.36 1.86 -1.39
C THR A 16 -3.49 1.71 -0.15
N ILE A 17 -2.18 1.50 -0.32
CA ILE A 17 -1.23 1.42 0.80
C ILE A 17 -1.20 2.74 1.59
N ILE A 18 -1.13 3.88 0.91
CA ILE A 18 -1.09 5.20 1.56
C ILE A 18 -2.40 5.48 2.32
N LEU A 19 -3.55 5.17 1.72
CA LEU A 19 -4.84 5.34 2.38
C LEU A 19 -4.97 4.43 3.60
N TYR A 20 -4.52 3.18 3.49
CA TYR A 20 -4.44 2.27 4.64
C TYR A 20 -3.52 2.84 5.73
N ALA A 21 -2.37 3.41 5.34
CA ALA A 21 -1.45 4.08 6.26
C ALA A 21 -2.09 5.22 7.06
N LEU A 22 -2.80 6.09 6.36
CA LEU A 22 -3.54 7.19 6.97
C LEU A 22 -4.67 6.67 7.87
N LEU A 23 -5.39 5.62 7.43
CA LEU A 23 -6.50 5.04 8.19
C LEU A 23 -6.02 4.37 9.47
N GLY A 24 -4.94 3.58 9.42
CA GLY A 24 -4.35 2.94 10.59
C GLY A 24 -3.91 3.97 11.64
N ARG A 25 -3.28 5.08 11.19
CA ARG A 25 -2.94 6.20 12.07
C ARG A 25 -4.17 6.91 12.65
N TYR A 26 -5.22 7.10 11.84
CA TYR A 26 -6.44 7.78 12.29
C TYR A 26 -7.21 6.98 13.35
N ILE A 27 -7.29 5.66 13.18
CA ILE A 27 -8.03 4.75 14.08
C ILE A 27 -7.12 4.24 15.21
N ASN A 28 -5.85 4.66 15.25
CA ASN A 28 -4.86 4.28 16.27
C ASN A 28 -4.65 2.75 16.34
N ILE A 29 -4.56 2.12 15.18
CA ILE A 29 -4.40 0.68 15.07
C ILE A 29 -2.98 0.34 14.62
N ASP A 30 -2.15 -0.09 15.57
CA ASP A 30 -0.72 -0.30 15.39
C ASP A 30 -0.34 -1.51 14.52
N TRP A 31 -1.23 -2.50 14.35
CA TRP A 31 -0.95 -3.68 13.50
C TRP A 31 -1.10 -3.43 12.00
N PHE A 32 -1.55 -2.24 11.58
CA PHE A 32 -1.82 -1.97 10.18
C PHE A 32 -0.59 -1.51 9.39
N ILE A 33 0.37 -0.77 9.98
CA ILE A 33 1.48 -0.15 9.25
C ILE A 33 2.70 0.02 10.14
N LEU A 34 3.83 -0.54 9.68
CA LEU A 34 5.20 -0.26 10.10
C LEU A 34 5.31 -0.04 11.61
N SER A 35 5.41 -1.15 12.35
CA SER A 35 5.82 -1.16 13.74
C SER A 35 7.14 -0.39 13.89
N TYR A 36 7.08 0.86 14.34
CA TYR A 36 8.25 1.58 14.83
C TYR A 36 8.61 0.98 16.20
N TYR A 37 9.30 -0.16 16.20
CA TYR A 37 9.94 -0.66 17.41
C TYR A 37 11.17 0.20 17.68
N GLY A 38 10.94 1.34 18.33
CA GLY A 38 11.96 2.16 18.95
C GLY A 38 12.57 1.50 20.18
N ASN A 39 12.99 0.22 20.08
CA ASN A 39 13.98 -0.30 21.00
C ASN A 39 15.33 0.14 20.45
N ALA A 40 15.82 1.28 20.96
CA ALA A 40 17.20 1.68 20.82
C ALA A 40 18.09 0.65 21.53
N SER A 41 18.27 -0.51 20.91
CA SER A 41 19.38 -1.40 21.22
C SER A 41 20.66 -0.63 20.92
N ALA A 42 21.69 -0.83 21.73
CA ALA A 42 22.99 -0.17 21.62
C ALA A 42 23.67 -0.27 20.23
N ASP A 43 23.11 -1.06 19.30
CA ASP A 43 23.55 -1.30 17.93
C ASP A 43 22.92 -0.39 16.84
N GLY A 44 22.10 0.60 17.23
CA GLY A 44 21.52 1.59 16.29
C GLY A 44 20.06 1.33 15.90
N ALA A 45 19.42 2.36 15.35
CA ALA A 45 18.00 2.34 15.02
C ALA A 45 17.68 1.31 13.91
N ARG A 46 16.93 0.26 14.24
CA ARG A 46 16.39 -0.70 13.27
C ARG A 46 14.99 -0.28 12.86
N PHE A 47 14.81 0.04 11.58
CA PHE A 47 13.51 0.30 11.00
C PHE A 47 12.92 -1.02 10.50
N THR A 48 11.99 -1.61 11.25
CA THR A 48 11.22 -2.78 10.82
C THR A 48 9.96 -2.33 10.09
N ALA A 49 9.96 -2.45 8.77
CA ALA A 49 8.77 -2.19 7.97
C ALA A 49 7.88 -3.45 7.91
N GLU A 50 7.06 -3.64 8.93
CA GLU A 50 6.05 -4.71 8.95
C GLU A 50 4.77 -4.21 8.29
N ILE A 51 4.31 -4.90 7.24
CA ILE A 51 3.02 -4.64 6.60
C ILE A 51 2.13 -5.84 6.81
N ALA A 52 0.90 -5.60 7.29
CA ALA A 52 -0.10 -6.66 7.38
C ALA A 52 -0.45 -7.18 5.98
N TRP A 53 -0.72 -8.48 5.89
CA TRP A 53 -1.11 -9.14 4.62
C TRP A 53 -2.42 -8.58 4.05
N PHE A 54 -3.33 -8.11 4.90
CA PHE A 54 -4.65 -7.63 4.48
C PHE A 54 -4.60 -6.34 3.64
N PRO A 55 -3.93 -5.25 4.08
CA PRO A 55 -3.66 -4.08 3.24
C PRO A 55 -2.97 -4.44 1.91
N LEU A 56 -2.03 -5.39 1.93
CA LEU A 56 -1.31 -5.81 0.73
C LEU A 56 -2.23 -6.49 -0.29
N LEU A 57 -3.10 -7.41 0.15
CA LEU A 57 -4.09 -8.08 -0.70
C LEU A 57 -5.05 -7.07 -1.33
N LEU A 58 -5.49 -6.08 -0.57
CA LEU A 58 -6.36 -5.03 -1.09
C LEU A 58 -5.65 -4.11 -2.09
N ALA A 59 -4.38 -3.79 -1.85
CA ALA A 59 -3.59 -3.02 -2.81
C ALA A 59 -3.42 -3.78 -4.14
N ILE A 60 -3.21 -5.10 -4.09
CA ILE A 60 -3.15 -5.96 -5.29
C ILE A 60 -4.49 -5.94 -6.04
N LEU A 61 -5.61 -6.09 -5.33
CA LEU A 61 -6.94 -6.03 -5.93
C LEU A 61 -7.21 -4.67 -6.58
N ALA A 62 -6.93 -3.58 -5.88
CA ALA A 62 -7.08 -2.21 -6.41
C ALA A 62 -6.24 -1.99 -7.67
N GLY A 63 -5.00 -2.49 -7.69
CA GLY A 63 -4.15 -2.46 -8.87
C GLY A 63 -4.75 -3.24 -10.05
N TYR A 64 -5.22 -4.47 -9.81
CA TYR A 64 -5.89 -5.28 -10.83
C TYR A 64 -7.12 -4.57 -11.43
N TYR A 65 -7.97 -3.98 -10.59
CA TYR A 65 -9.13 -3.22 -11.06
C TYR A 65 -8.73 -1.95 -11.84
N GLY A 66 -7.68 -1.26 -11.41
CA GLY A 66 -7.10 -0.11 -12.12
C GLY A 66 -6.64 -0.49 -13.53
N TRP A 67 -5.91 -1.61 -13.66
CA TRP A 67 -5.53 -2.15 -14.97
C TRP A 67 -6.73 -2.52 -15.83
N LYS A 68 -7.71 -3.23 -15.25
CA LYS A 68 -8.92 -3.68 -15.96
C LYS A 68 -9.73 -2.49 -16.50
N LEU A 69 -9.89 -1.42 -15.71
CA LEU A 69 -10.54 -0.19 -16.13
C LEU A 69 -9.77 0.51 -17.26
N GLY A 70 -8.44 0.60 -17.14
CA GLY A 70 -7.59 1.18 -18.18
C GLY A 70 -7.67 0.42 -19.50
N LYS A 71 -7.81 -0.92 -19.46
CA LYS A 71 -8.02 -1.74 -20.66
C LYS A 71 -9.41 -1.53 -21.27
N ARG A 72 -10.47 -1.44 -20.46
CA ARG A 72 -11.84 -1.19 -20.96
C ARG A 72 -11.98 0.13 -21.70
N LYS A 73 -11.33 1.20 -21.25
CA LYS A 73 -11.33 2.50 -21.95
C LYS A 73 -10.56 2.52 -23.28
N ARG A 74 -9.86 1.43 -23.63
CA ARG A 74 -9.08 1.31 -24.86
C ARG A 74 -9.76 0.44 -25.92
N SER A 75 -10.80 -0.31 -25.54
CA SER A 75 -11.70 -1.03 -26.46
C SER A 75 -12.84 -0.12 -26.87
#